data_AF-A0A377E6Q3-F1
#
_entry.id   AF-A0A377E6Q3-F1
#
_cell.length_a   1.000
_cell.length_b   1.000
_cell.length_c   1.000
_cell.angle_alpha   90.00
_cell.angle_beta   90.00
_cell.angle_gamma   90.00
#
_symmetry.space_group_name_H-M   'P 1'
#
loop_
_entity.id
_entity.type
_entity.pdbx_description
1 polymer ?
#
loop_
_entity_poly.entity_id
_entity_poly.type
_entity_poly.pdbx_seq_one_letter_code
_entity_poly.pdbx_strand_id
1 'polypeptide(L)'
;MKTIDIVDHQGKWLARGAYSPASQIRARVWTFDPSESIDIAFFFPAVCNKHKNGVTGWRKKMASDSYRLIAGESDGLPGITIDRFGNFLVLQLLSAGAEYQRAALISALQTLYPECAIYDRSDVAVRKKEGMELTQGLVTGELPPALLPIEEHGMKLLVDIQHGHKTGYYPGPA
;
A
#
# COMPACT_ATOMS: atom_id res chain seq x y z
N MET A 1 -15.81 7.34 -5.80
CA MET A 1 -15.00 8.14 -4.83
C MET A 1 -14.40 9.33 -5.59
N LYS A 2 -14.18 10.48 -4.92
CA LYS A 2 -13.75 11.74 -5.55
C LYS A 2 -12.63 12.37 -4.73
N THR A 3 -11.62 12.92 -5.40
CA THR A 3 -10.62 13.81 -4.77
C THR A 3 -11.29 15.15 -4.45
N ILE A 4 -11.17 15.61 -3.21
CA ILE A 4 -11.77 16.85 -2.71
C ILE A 4 -10.74 17.72 -2.01
N ASP A 5 -10.95 19.03 -2.03
CA ASP A 5 -10.27 19.95 -1.12
C ASP A 5 -11.03 19.97 0.22
N ILE A 6 -10.26 20.06 1.30
CA ILE A 6 -10.74 20.18 2.68
C ILE A 6 -10.41 21.60 3.13
N VAL A 7 -11.44 22.31 3.57
CA VAL A 7 -11.35 23.71 4.01
C VAL A 7 -11.83 23.84 5.46
N ASP A 8 -11.42 24.90 6.15
CA ASP A 8 -12.03 25.27 7.43
C ASP A 8 -13.42 25.92 7.25
N HIS A 9 -14.06 26.28 8.35
CA HIS A 9 -15.38 26.90 8.34
C HIS A 9 -15.43 28.28 7.65
N GLN A 10 -14.28 28.92 7.41
CA GLN A 10 -14.16 30.20 6.70
C GLN A 10 -13.79 30.02 5.23
N GLY A 11 -13.64 28.77 4.77
CA GLY A 11 -13.25 28.45 3.40
C GLY A 11 -11.73 28.49 3.16
N LYS A 12 -10.90 28.63 4.20
CA LYS A 12 -9.45 28.56 4.05
C LYS A 12 -9.04 27.11 3.75
N TRP A 13 -8.24 26.93 2.71
CA TRP A 13 -7.73 25.61 2.33
C TRP A 13 -6.83 25.01 3.42
N LEU A 14 -7.06 23.73 3.73
CA LEU A 14 -6.31 22.97 4.73
C LEU A 14 -5.52 21.81 4.11
N ALA A 15 -6.16 21.05 3.22
CA ALA A 15 -5.60 19.83 2.64
C ALA A 15 -6.38 19.39 1.40
N ARG A 16 -5.82 18.44 0.65
CA ARG A 16 -6.51 17.71 -0.42
C ARG A 16 -6.54 16.22 -0.09
N GLY A 17 -7.70 15.58 -0.31
CA GLY A 17 -7.94 14.23 0.19
C GLY A 17 -8.97 13.42 -0.57
N ALA A 18 -9.10 12.17 -0.14
CA ALA A 18 -10.03 11.18 -0.63
C ALA A 18 -11.36 11.24 0.13
N TYR A 19 -12.47 11.57 -0.53
CA TYR A 19 -13.79 11.51 0.09
C TYR A 19 -14.37 10.08 0.08
N SER A 20 -14.81 9.62 1.26
CA SER A 20 -15.45 8.31 1.45
C SER A 20 -16.85 8.49 2.08
N PRO A 21 -17.94 8.44 1.27
CA PRO A 21 -19.29 8.72 1.76
C PRO A 21 -19.85 7.64 2.69
N ALA A 22 -19.38 6.39 2.55
CA ALA A 22 -19.83 5.28 3.39
C ALA A 22 -19.06 5.21 4.73
N SER A 23 -17.86 5.78 4.82
CA SER A 23 -16.96 5.65 5.96
C SER A 23 -17.13 6.74 7.01
N GLN A 24 -17.03 6.36 8.30
CA GLN A 24 -16.94 7.34 9.39
C GLN A 24 -15.70 8.23 9.26
N ILE A 25 -14.61 7.70 8.68
CA ILE A 25 -13.47 8.51 8.24
C ILE A 25 -13.86 9.13 6.90
N ARG A 26 -14.60 10.24 6.96
CA ARG A 26 -15.22 10.89 5.79
C ARG A 26 -14.20 11.32 4.74
N ALA A 27 -13.02 11.73 5.18
CA ALA A 27 -11.92 12.04 4.28
C ALA A 27 -10.58 11.56 4.85
N ARG A 28 -9.70 11.09 3.98
CA ARG A 28 -8.28 10.84 4.28
C ARG A 28 -7.42 11.79 3.46
N VAL A 29 -6.49 12.49 4.10
CA VAL A 29 -5.63 13.50 3.44
C VAL A 29 -4.56 12.82 2.60
N TRP A 30 -4.42 13.23 1.34
CA TRP A 30 -3.29 12.85 0.50
C TRP A 30 -2.13 13.81 0.65
N THR A 31 -2.41 15.12 0.63
CA THR A 31 -1.38 16.16 0.66
C THR A 31 -1.84 17.40 1.41
N PHE A 32 -0.85 18.09 1.97
CA PHE A 32 -0.95 19.44 2.54
C PHE A 32 -0.31 20.50 1.63
N ASP A 33 0.15 20.12 0.42
CA ASP A 33 0.57 21.06 -0.61
C ASP A 33 -0.60 21.40 -1.54
N PRO A 34 -1.05 22.67 -1.60
CA PRO A 34 -2.19 23.07 -2.43
C PRO A 34 -1.92 22.96 -3.94
N SER A 35 -0.64 22.99 -4.34
CA SER A 35 -0.21 22.90 -5.74
C SER A 35 -0.13 21.45 -6.25
N GLU A 36 -0.11 20.48 -5.35
CA GLU A 36 0.08 19.07 -5.69
C GLU A 36 -1.24 18.41 -6.12
N SER A 37 -1.29 17.97 -7.38
CA SER A 37 -2.44 17.24 -7.93
C SER A 37 -2.40 15.77 -7.51
N ILE A 38 -3.56 15.19 -7.18
CA ILE A 38 -3.67 13.75 -6.83
C ILE A 38 -4.01 12.95 -8.08
N ASP A 39 -3.01 12.68 -8.88
CA ASP A 39 -3.09 11.87 -10.10
C ASP A 39 -2.06 10.71 -10.06
N ILE A 40 -1.84 10.04 -11.19
CA ILE A 40 -0.87 8.96 -11.31
C ILE A 40 0.54 9.43 -10.91
N ALA A 41 0.88 10.69 -11.23
CA ALA A 41 2.17 11.30 -10.93
C ALA A 41 2.34 11.68 -9.46
N PHE A 42 1.31 11.59 -8.62
CA PHE A 42 1.42 11.69 -7.16
C PHE A 42 1.95 10.40 -6.53
N PHE A 43 1.38 9.25 -6.92
CA PHE A 43 1.71 7.97 -6.29
C PHE A 43 3.10 7.46 -6.70
N PHE A 44 3.50 7.69 -7.95
CA PHE A 44 4.78 7.20 -8.45
C PHE A 44 5.98 7.75 -7.65
N PRO A 45 6.13 9.08 -7.44
CA PRO A 45 7.19 9.65 -6.61
C PRO A 45 7.12 9.20 -5.14
N ALA A 46 5.92 9.07 -4.57
CA ALA A 46 5.76 8.61 -3.19
C ALA A 46 6.31 7.19 -3.00
N VAL A 47 5.95 6.25 -3.88
CA VAL A 47 6.48 4.88 -3.88
C VAL A 47 7.98 4.87 -4.17
N CYS A 48 8.45 5.71 -5.11
CA CYS A 48 9.88 5.87 -5.41
C CYS A 48 10.68 6.33 -4.18
N ASN A 49 10.17 7.32 -3.44
CA ASN A 49 10.83 7.85 -2.26
C ASN A 49 10.92 6.78 -1.16
N LYS A 50 9.85 5.99 -0.97
CA LYS A 50 9.87 4.85 -0.02
C LYS A 50 10.85 3.76 -0.44
N HIS A 51 10.89 3.43 -1.74
CA HIS A 51 11.89 2.51 -2.28
C HIS A 51 13.32 3.02 -2.00
N LYS A 52 13.63 4.27 -2.37
CA LYS A 52 14.95 4.89 -2.19
C LYS A 52 15.37 4.90 -0.72
N ASN A 53 14.51 5.38 0.18
CA ASN A 53 14.80 5.46 1.62
C ASN A 53 15.03 4.07 2.23
N GLY A 54 14.28 3.05 1.80
CA GLY A 54 14.50 1.68 2.22
C GLY A 54 15.86 1.15 1.75
N VAL A 55 16.19 1.32 0.47
CA VAL A 55 17.45 0.84 -0.15
C VAL A 55 18.68 1.54 0.42
N THR A 56 18.60 2.84 0.74
CA THR A 56 19.74 3.60 1.29
C THR A 56 19.82 3.54 2.82
N GLY A 57 18.73 3.20 3.50
CA GLY A 57 18.60 3.23 4.95
C GLY A 57 18.64 1.86 5.61
N TRP A 58 17.53 1.50 6.28
CA TRP A 58 17.44 0.39 7.22
C TRP A 58 17.56 -1.00 6.57
N ARG A 59 17.17 -1.17 5.29
CA ARG A 59 17.23 -2.47 4.60
C ARG A 59 18.66 -2.96 4.41
N LYS A 60 19.63 -2.06 4.18
CA LYS A 60 21.04 -2.46 4.09
C LYS A 60 21.59 -3.04 5.39
N LYS A 61 20.99 -2.68 6.53
CA LYS A 61 21.38 -3.16 7.86
C LYS A 61 20.64 -4.44 8.27
N MET A 62 19.49 -4.70 7.66
CA MET A 62 18.70 -5.90 7.88
C MET A 62 19.06 -6.96 6.83
N ALA A 63 19.61 -8.10 7.27
CA ALA A 63 19.64 -9.31 6.45
C ALA A 63 18.21 -9.87 6.35
N SER A 64 17.37 -9.22 5.55
CA SER A 64 15.99 -9.65 5.32
C SER A 64 15.52 -9.34 3.90
N ASP A 65 14.86 -10.34 3.30
CA ASP A 65 14.21 -10.24 1.99
C ASP A 65 12.72 -9.85 2.09
N SER A 66 12.23 -9.63 3.32
CA SER A 66 10.82 -9.53 3.63
C SER A 66 10.54 -8.42 4.63
N TYR A 67 9.62 -7.50 4.31
CA TYR A 67 9.36 -6.32 5.12
C TYR A 67 8.13 -5.55 4.65
N ARG A 68 7.63 -4.63 5.48
CA ARG A 68 6.63 -3.65 5.04
C ARG A 68 7.26 -2.54 4.19
N LEU A 69 6.79 -2.42 2.96
CA LEU A 69 7.22 -1.36 2.01
C LEU A 69 6.41 -0.08 2.20
N ILE A 70 5.09 -0.20 2.40
CA ILE A 70 4.18 0.92 2.64
C ILE A 70 3.25 0.59 3.81
N ALA A 71 3.19 1.49 4.79
CA ALA A 71 2.43 1.39 6.03
C ALA A 71 1.30 2.43 6.13
N GLY A 72 0.53 2.60 5.05
CA GLY A 72 -0.67 3.43 5.06
C GLY A 72 -0.40 4.90 5.39
N GLU A 73 -1.12 5.40 6.39
CA GLU A 73 -1.08 6.79 6.85
C GLU A 73 0.31 7.25 7.28
N SER A 74 1.12 6.39 7.94
CA SER A 74 2.46 6.79 8.41
C SER A 74 3.42 7.08 7.25
N ASP A 75 3.10 6.58 6.06
CA ASP A 75 3.88 6.76 4.84
C ASP A 75 3.28 7.80 3.89
N GLY A 76 2.24 8.51 4.31
CA GLY A 76 1.55 9.49 3.47
C GLY A 76 0.68 8.87 2.38
N LEU A 77 0.37 7.57 2.50
CA LEU A 77 -0.45 6.83 1.53
C LEU A 77 -1.65 6.15 2.22
N PRO A 78 -2.63 6.92 2.72
CA PRO A 78 -3.68 6.39 3.58
C PRO A 78 -4.50 5.25 2.97
N GLY A 79 -4.62 4.16 3.72
CA GLY A 79 -5.31 2.94 3.29
C GLY A 79 -4.55 2.12 2.24
N ILE A 80 -3.28 2.41 1.95
CA ILE A 80 -2.42 1.56 1.13
C ILE A 80 -1.42 0.84 2.03
N THR A 81 -1.49 -0.47 2.11
CA THR A 81 -0.44 -1.29 2.72
C THR A 81 0.21 -2.15 1.66
N ILE A 82 1.55 -2.21 1.66
CA ILE A 82 2.30 -3.11 0.78
C ILE A 82 3.37 -3.79 1.60
N ASP A 83 3.32 -5.11 1.63
CA ASP A 83 4.35 -5.96 2.21
C ASP A 83 5.14 -6.63 1.08
N ARG A 84 6.45 -6.74 1.26
CA ARG A 84 7.33 -7.50 0.38
C ARG A 84 7.70 -8.82 1.05
N PHE A 85 7.60 -9.91 0.31
CA PHE A 85 8.09 -11.23 0.70
C PHE A 85 8.94 -11.81 -0.42
N GLY A 86 10.26 -11.72 -0.31
CA GLY A 86 11.18 -12.08 -1.41
C GLY A 86 10.87 -11.28 -2.69
N ASN A 87 10.41 -12.00 -3.73
CA ASN A 87 10.01 -11.43 -5.02
C ASN A 87 8.49 -11.21 -5.16
N PHE A 88 7.74 -11.25 -4.06
CA PHE A 88 6.30 -10.95 -4.05
C PHE A 88 6.02 -9.62 -3.38
N LEU A 89 5.18 -8.79 -4.00
CA LEU A 89 4.58 -7.61 -3.40
C LEU A 89 3.11 -7.91 -3.11
N VAL A 90 2.73 -7.86 -1.84
CA VAL A 90 1.37 -8.14 -1.39
C VAL A 90 0.69 -6.84 -0.98
N LEU A 91 -0.41 -6.49 -1.65
CA LEU A 91 -1.13 -5.23 -1.43
C LEU A 91 -2.37 -5.44 -0.59
N GLN A 92 -2.68 -4.44 0.24
CA GLN A 92 -4.01 -4.25 0.78
C GLN A 92 -4.44 -2.81 0.50
N LEU A 93 -5.50 -2.67 -0.29
CA LEU A 93 -6.15 -1.39 -0.54
C LEU A 93 -7.37 -1.33 0.37
N LEU A 94 -7.31 -0.50 1.40
CA LEU A 94 -8.27 -0.52 2.50
C LEU A 94 -9.16 0.72 2.55
N SER A 95 -8.86 1.73 1.73
CA SER A 95 -9.65 2.95 1.57
C SER A 95 -10.23 3.05 0.15
N ALA A 96 -11.35 3.76 0.00
CA ALA A 96 -11.91 4.02 -1.32
C ALA A 96 -10.92 4.77 -2.25
N GLY A 97 -10.03 5.57 -1.65
CA GLY A 97 -8.97 6.26 -2.37
C GLY A 97 -7.82 5.38 -2.82
N ALA A 98 -7.41 4.43 -1.98
CA ALA A 98 -6.43 3.41 -2.35
C ALA A 98 -6.95 2.58 -3.54
N GLU A 99 -8.20 2.15 -3.49
CA GLU A 99 -8.83 1.36 -4.56
C GLU A 99 -8.92 2.14 -5.88
N TYR A 100 -9.37 3.40 -5.82
CA TYR A 100 -9.45 4.26 -7.00
C TYR A 100 -8.10 4.43 -7.70
N GLN A 101 -7.01 4.40 -6.94
CA GLN A 101 -5.64 4.62 -7.43
C GLN A 101 -4.90 3.32 -7.75
N ARG A 102 -5.59 2.18 -7.75
CA ARG A 102 -5.03 0.85 -8.01
C ARG A 102 -4.15 0.81 -9.26
N ALA A 103 -4.63 1.32 -10.39
CA ALA A 103 -3.90 1.29 -11.66
C ALA A 103 -2.59 2.09 -11.60
N ALA A 104 -2.62 3.28 -10.99
CA ALA A 104 -1.45 4.12 -10.78
C ALA A 104 -0.41 3.42 -9.90
N LEU A 105 -0.88 2.84 -8.79
CA LEU A 105 -0.04 2.14 -7.83
C LEU A 105 0.63 0.91 -8.46
N ILE A 106 -0.12 0.07 -9.16
CA ILE A 106 0.42 -1.12 -9.84
C ILE A 106 1.49 -0.72 -10.87
N SER A 107 1.23 0.29 -11.70
CA SER A 107 2.19 0.79 -12.68
C SER A 107 3.50 1.27 -12.03
N ALA A 108 3.40 1.99 -10.91
CA ALA A 108 4.57 2.43 -10.15
C ALA A 108 5.37 1.26 -9.57
N LEU A 109 4.68 0.25 -9.02
CA LEU A 109 5.33 -0.95 -8.48
C LEU A 109 6.02 -1.77 -9.57
N GLN A 110 5.37 -2.00 -10.72
CA GLN A 110 5.97 -2.73 -11.84
C GLN A 110 7.21 -2.01 -12.39
N THR A 111 7.21 -0.67 -12.41
CA THR A 111 8.38 0.10 -12.86
C THR A 111 9.55 -0.01 -11.87
N LEU A 112 9.27 0.02 -10.57
CA LEU A 112 10.30 0.02 -9.52
C LEU A 112 10.78 -1.39 -9.13
N TYR A 113 9.94 -2.39 -9.33
CA TYR A 113 10.17 -3.79 -8.97
C TYR A 113 9.79 -4.71 -10.14
N PRO A 114 10.47 -4.60 -11.30
CA PRO A 114 10.07 -5.30 -12.53
C PRO A 114 10.11 -6.83 -12.39
N GLU A 115 10.96 -7.35 -11.51
CA GLU A 115 11.11 -8.80 -11.25
C GLU A 115 10.13 -9.34 -10.19
N CYS A 116 9.27 -8.48 -9.61
CA CYS A 116 8.37 -8.90 -8.54
C CYS A 116 6.96 -9.21 -9.07
N ALA A 117 6.42 -10.34 -8.60
CA ALA A 117 5.00 -10.64 -8.75
C ALA A 117 4.17 -9.81 -7.75
N ILE A 118 2.92 -9.55 -8.10
CA ILE A 118 2.02 -8.68 -7.33
C ILE A 118 0.75 -9.47 -7.00
N TYR A 119 0.39 -9.53 -5.72
CA TYR A 119 -0.78 -10.24 -5.22
C TYR A 119 -1.65 -9.34 -4.34
N ASP A 120 -2.97 -9.38 -4.54
CA ASP A 120 -3.94 -8.60 -3.77
C ASP A 120 -4.46 -9.41 -2.57
N ARG A 121 -4.36 -8.85 -1.37
CA ARG A 121 -4.93 -9.34 -0.10
C ARG A 121 -5.86 -8.30 0.53
N SER A 122 -6.65 -7.63 -0.32
CA SER A 122 -7.72 -6.72 0.08
C SER A 122 -8.98 -7.46 0.57
N ASP A 123 -8.85 -8.68 1.10
CA ASP A 123 -9.91 -9.51 1.69
C ASP A 123 -10.19 -9.15 3.16
N VAL A 124 -9.99 -7.87 3.53
CA VAL A 124 -10.10 -7.39 4.90
C VAL A 124 -11.45 -6.71 5.16
N ALA A 125 -12.13 -7.10 6.23
CA ALA A 125 -13.47 -6.60 6.60
C ALA A 125 -13.58 -5.06 6.70
N VAL A 126 -12.48 -4.34 6.92
CA VAL A 126 -12.47 -2.87 6.95
C VAL A 126 -12.97 -2.24 5.65
N ARG A 127 -12.80 -2.90 4.50
CA ARG A 127 -13.32 -2.41 3.21
C ARG A 127 -14.84 -2.27 3.18
N LYS A 128 -15.55 -3.10 3.93
CA LYS A 128 -17.01 -2.96 4.08
C LYS A 128 -17.39 -1.63 4.74
N LYS A 129 -16.54 -1.10 5.62
CA LYS A 129 -16.74 0.24 6.23
C LYS A 129 -16.55 1.37 5.21
N GLU A 130 -15.86 1.11 4.11
CA GLU A 130 -15.72 2.03 2.98
C GLU A 130 -16.77 1.78 1.88
N GLY A 131 -17.71 0.85 2.09
CA GLY A 131 -18.71 0.46 1.09
C GLY A 131 -18.13 -0.30 -0.10
N MET A 132 -17.00 -0.99 0.09
CA MET A 132 -16.32 -1.74 -0.96
C MET A 132 -16.41 -3.25 -0.74
N GLU A 133 -16.49 -3.99 -1.85
CA GLU A 133 -16.37 -5.44 -1.85
C GLU A 133 -14.96 -5.91 -1.46
N LEU A 134 -14.89 -7.09 -0.86
CA LEU A 134 -13.63 -7.77 -0.58
C LEU A 134 -13.05 -8.33 -1.88
N THR A 135 -11.73 -8.28 -2.04
CA THR A 135 -11.06 -8.81 -3.22
C THR A 135 -9.70 -9.37 -2.85
N GLN A 136 -9.31 -10.44 -3.52
CA GLN A 136 -7.99 -11.05 -3.39
C GLN A 136 -7.63 -11.78 -4.68
N GLY A 137 -6.34 -11.98 -4.92
CA GLY A 137 -5.87 -12.78 -6.05
C GLY A 137 -4.62 -12.24 -6.72
N LEU A 138 -4.15 -12.97 -7.72
CA LEU A 138 -3.00 -12.59 -8.53
C LEU A 138 -3.30 -11.32 -9.34
N VAL A 139 -2.42 -10.32 -9.22
CA VAL A 139 -2.50 -9.08 -10.01
C VAL A 139 -1.58 -9.17 -11.23
N THR A 140 -0.31 -9.57 -11.04
CA THR A 140 0.64 -9.77 -12.13
C THR A 140 1.79 -10.70 -11.71
N GLY A 141 2.49 -11.27 -12.69
CA GLY A 141 3.60 -12.19 -12.47
C GLY A 141 3.12 -13.60 -12.12
N GLU A 142 3.82 -14.25 -11.21
CA GLU A 142 3.57 -15.63 -10.82
C GLU A 142 2.65 -15.74 -9.60
N LEU A 143 1.89 -16.82 -9.53
CA LEU A 143 1.10 -17.14 -8.35
C LEU A 143 2.04 -17.54 -7.20
N PRO A 144 1.90 -16.97 -5.98
CA PRO A 144 2.74 -17.36 -4.86
C PRO A 144 2.54 -18.84 -4.50
N PRO A 145 3.59 -19.56 -4.09
CA PRO A 145 3.46 -20.95 -3.63
C PRO A 145 2.61 -21.01 -2.36
N ALA A 146 2.15 -22.22 -2.00
CA ALA A 146 1.38 -22.42 -0.76
C ALA A 146 2.15 -21.99 0.49
N LEU A 147 3.47 -22.25 0.53
CA LEU A 147 4.38 -21.79 1.57
C LEU A 147 5.63 -21.22 0.91
N LEU A 148 5.83 -19.91 1.06
CA LEU A 148 6.98 -19.18 0.57
C LEU A 148 8.06 -19.11 1.67
N PRO A 149 9.28 -19.65 1.46
CA PRO A 149 10.39 -19.40 2.37
C PRO A 149 10.84 -17.94 2.25
N ILE A 150 10.96 -17.28 3.40
CA ILE A 150 11.51 -15.93 3.54
C ILE A 150 12.64 -15.92 4.55
N GLU A 151 13.46 -14.86 4.52
CA GLU A 151 14.48 -14.59 5.53
C GLU A 151 14.20 -13.27 6.25
N GLU A 152 14.06 -13.34 7.58
CA GLU A 152 13.88 -12.18 8.46
C GLU A 152 14.89 -12.27 9.60
N HIS A 153 15.82 -11.32 9.67
CA HIS A 153 16.87 -11.26 10.71
C HIS A 153 17.74 -12.54 10.81
N GLY A 154 18.04 -13.16 9.67
CA GLY A 154 18.80 -14.42 9.62
C GLY A 154 18.00 -15.67 10.02
N MET A 155 16.70 -15.54 10.26
CA MET A 155 15.79 -16.66 10.48
C MET A 155 15.01 -16.98 9.20
N LYS A 156 14.88 -18.27 8.88
CA LYS A 156 14.05 -18.74 7.77
C LYS A 156 12.63 -19.02 8.26
N LEU A 157 11.64 -18.40 7.63
CA LEU A 157 10.22 -18.55 7.96
C LEU A 157 9.45 -18.99 6.72
N LEU A 158 8.29 -19.63 6.92
CA LEU A 158 7.37 -19.98 5.83
C LEU A 158 6.14 -19.09 5.91
N VAL A 159 5.78 -18.46 4.79
CA VAL A 159 4.66 -17.53 4.66
C VAL A 159 3.64 -18.07 3.66
N ASP A 160 2.36 -18.12 4.05
CA ASP A 160 1.25 -18.40 3.13
C ASP A 160 0.63 -17.08 2.68
N ILE A 161 1.04 -16.58 1.51
CA ILE A 161 0.53 -15.30 0.98
C ILE A 161 -0.96 -15.39 0.63
N GLN A 162 -1.46 -16.54 0.21
CA GLN A 162 -2.82 -16.67 -0.33
C GLN A 162 -3.86 -16.78 0.79
N HIS A 163 -3.60 -17.63 1.80
CA HIS A 163 -4.57 -17.95 2.85
C HIS A 163 -4.09 -17.56 4.25
N GLY A 164 -2.84 -17.18 4.42
CA GLY A 164 -2.30 -16.75 5.71
C GLY A 164 -2.94 -15.46 6.22
N HIS A 165 -2.80 -15.22 7.52
CA HIS A 165 -3.35 -14.04 8.18
C HIS A 165 -2.75 -12.74 7.62
N LYS A 166 -3.58 -11.67 7.55
CA LYS A 166 -3.21 -10.36 6.99
C LYS A 166 -2.79 -10.45 5.51
N THR A 167 -1.51 -10.21 5.23
CA THR A 167 -0.89 -10.33 3.90
C THR A 167 -0.21 -11.69 3.70
N GLY A 168 -0.29 -12.57 4.71
CA GLY A 168 0.33 -13.89 4.76
C GLY A 168 1.23 -14.09 5.98
N TYR A 169 1.72 -12.99 6.58
CA TYR A 169 2.54 -12.97 7.78
C TYR A 169 2.42 -11.61 8.49
N TYR A 170 3.02 -11.48 9.67
CA TYR A 170 3.16 -10.23 10.41
C TYR A 170 4.60 -9.71 10.23
N PRO A 171 4.93 -9.01 9.13
CA PRO A 171 6.27 -8.45 8.99
C PRO A 171 6.55 -7.41 10.08
N GLY A 172 7.81 -7.27 10.46
CA GLY A 172 8.26 -6.19 11.35
C GLY A 172 7.83 -4.78 10.87
N PRO A 173 7.78 -3.79 11.77
CA PRO A 173 7.39 -2.42 11.42
C PRO A 173 8.33 -1.82 10.35
N ALA A 174 7.76 -0.96 9.49
CA ALA A 174 8.46 -0.21 8.44
C ALA A 174 9.35 0.92 8.97
#